data_AF-A0A7W0NX52-F1
#
_entry.id   AF-A0A7W0NX52-F1
#
_cell.length_a   1.000
_cell.length_b   1.000
_cell.length_c   1.000
_cell.angle_alpha   90.00
_cell.angle_beta   90.00
_cell.angle_gamma   90.00
#
_symmetry.space_group_name_H-M   'P 1'
#
loop_
_entity.id
_entity.type
_entity.pdbx_description
1 polymer ?
#
loop_
_entity_poly.entity_id
_entity_poly.type
_entity_poly.pdbx_seq_one_letter_code
_entity_poly.pdbx_strand_id
1 'polypeptide(L)'
;MTERFDQSEREKNLGFLHLSVRPLNGLHKAGIYRIGELVDIASFGFLAPGLGAGSIAEIRQVLQSLVAAREDDGRVDWLKYSISRQFLILPERECAGFSGLRLMREFPRLCLAAARSIGGRLDTVIFEQSVLNNIPTRVLGLTLGMTHQGITMRREKVLKMVRGAVLDDEYQSCPFFFRQPIVTPLRKMRDSLRSRGKGALAHQEWKRIVMRTWQVSSVDDVQFENLLFEILGYQLVHPVPPQRKAIVILEGRKVEPLRRAFVRAARLMKGEFRRGISVKQLQDELRRTEGESVPGRAEIPSLFSAVFPVTEAVPGGGRRARIGDLVRMTDQLERILLEEGTPTHFNTLAKILNRHNKTKGVLRTGRHVSSALSGDRRFTAITRSGLWALKEWKEVETRSVVDIAADILRQESGPMTEAQLFERISTLRSVSRGSIGSLLVKNPRFRRTEPTVWDLK
;
A
#
# COMPACT_ATOMS: atom_id res chain seq x y z
N MET A 1 18.96 38.39 -34.52
CA MET A 1 17.82 37.97 -33.66
C MET A 1 18.22 36.83 -32.69
N THR A 2 19.32 36.13 -32.98
CA THR A 2 19.82 34.90 -32.34
C THR A 2 20.39 35.04 -30.93
N GLU A 3 21.08 36.13 -30.59
CA GLU A 3 21.72 36.34 -29.27
C GLU A 3 20.76 36.79 -28.15
N ARG A 4 19.44 36.77 -28.37
CA ARG A 4 18.49 37.44 -27.47
C ARG A 4 17.67 36.52 -26.56
N PHE A 5 17.70 35.20 -26.73
CA PHE A 5 16.97 34.29 -25.84
C PHE A 5 17.92 33.71 -24.79
N ASP A 6 17.42 33.59 -23.56
CA ASP A 6 18.15 32.95 -22.47
C ASP A 6 18.49 31.48 -22.83
N GLN A 7 19.62 30.99 -22.34
CA GLN A 7 20.11 29.65 -22.66
C GLN A 7 19.11 28.56 -22.24
N SER A 8 18.42 28.73 -21.09
CA SER A 8 17.44 27.76 -20.64
C SER A 8 16.21 27.68 -21.55
N GLU A 9 15.84 28.78 -22.20
CA GLU A 9 14.76 28.82 -23.20
C GLU A 9 15.20 28.16 -24.51
N ARG A 10 16.45 28.41 -24.94
CA ARG A 10 17.02 27.84 -26.16
C ARG A 10 17.14 26.31 -26.08
N GLU A 11 17.38 25.76 -24.89
CA GLU A 11 17.52 24.32 -24.66
C GLU A 11 16.20 23.55 -24.61
N LYS A 12 15.06 24.23 -24.48
CA LYS A 12 13.75 23.58 -24.47
C LYS A 12 13.47 22.87 -25.80
N ASN A 13 12.76 21.74 -25.70
CA ASN A 13 12.31 21.00 -26.85
C ASN A 13 11.22 21.77 -27.62
N LEU A 14 11.02 21.41 -28.90
CA LEU A 14 9.97 22.03 -29.73
C LEU A 14 8.53 21.72 -29.28
N GLY A 15 8.33 20.77 -28.36
CA GLY A 15 7.03 20.44 -27.78
C GLY A 15 6.37 21.60 -27.03
N PHE A 16 7.16 22.56 -26.52
CA PHE A 16 6.65 23.79 -25.91
C PHE A 16 5.90 24.69 -26.90
N LEU A 17 6.17 24.56 -28.19
CA LEU A 17 5.74 25.52 -29.21
C LEU A 17 4.31 25.29 -29.72
N HIS A 18 3.61 24.28 -29.22
CA HIS A 18 2.24 23.94 -29.64
C HIS A 18 2.11 23.67 -31.14
N LEU A 19 3.20 23.25 -31.79
CA LEU A 19 3.19 22.91 -33.20
C LEU A 19 2.32 21.68 -33.46
N SER A 20 1.62 21.69 -34.59
CA SER A 20 0.92 20.52 -35.10
C SER A 20 1.91 19.42 -35.50
N VAL A 21 1.42 18.18 -35.64
CA VAL A 21 2.27 17.00 -35.91
C VAL A 21 3.14 17.16 -37.16
N ARG A 22 2.60 17.75 -38.23
CA ARG A 22 3.29 17.88 -39.53
C ARG A 22 4.51 18.82 -39.49
N PRO A 23 4.41 20.09 -39.07
CA PRO A 23 5.57 20.97 -38.94
C PRO A 23 6.59 20.42 -37.95
N LEU A 24 6.17 19.88 -36.80
CA LEU A 24 7.10 19.32 -35.83
C LEU A 24 7.91 18.16 -36.44
N ASN A 25 7.25 17.22 -37.11
CA ASN A 25 7.94 16.11 -37.76
C ASN A 25 8.87 16.58 -38.88
N GLY A 26 8.51 17.62 -39.62
CA GLY A 26 9.38 18.18 -40.64
C GLY A 26 10.62 18.87 -40.04
N LEU A 27 10.46 19.57 -38.92
CA LEU A 27 11.59 20.14 -38.16
C LEU A 27 12.52 19.03 -37.65
N HIS A 28 11.98 17.96 -37.05
CA HIS A 28 12.77 16.82 -36.60
C HIS A 28 13.51 16.12 -37.77
N LYS A 29 12.88 15.99 -38.94
CA LYS A 29 13.55 15.45 -40.15
C LYS A 29 14.67 16.35 -40.66
N ALA A 30 14.58 17.66 -40.41
CA ALA A 30 15.63 18.62 -40.70
C ALA A 30 16.70 18.70 -39.57
N GLY A 31 16.64 17.83 -38.57
CA GLY A 31 17.61 17.81 -37.46
C GLY A 31 17.39 18.90 -36.41
N ILE A 32 16.23 19.54 -36.39
CA ILE A 32 15.89 20.63 -35.46
C ILE A 32 15.00 20.06 -34.36
N TYR A 33 15.49 20.05 -33.13
CA TYR A 33 14.84 19.46 -31.96
C TYR A 33 14.61 20.46 -30.82
N ARG A 34 15.29 21.60 -30.84
CA ARG A 34 15.27 22.62 -29.79
C ARG A 34 14.83 24.00 -30.30
N ILE A 35 14.33 24.83 -29.40
CA ILE A 35 13.91 26.19 -29.72
C ILE A 35 15.08 27.03 -30.26
N GLY A 36 16.27 26.92 -29.66
CA GLY A 36 17.45 27.66 -30.10
C GLY A 36 17.82 27.37 -31.56
N GLU A 37 17.83 26.08 -31.93
CA GLU A 37 18.13 25.63 -33.30
C GLU A 37 17.11 26.20 -34.30
N LEU A 38 15.82 26.20 -33.93
CA LEU A 38 14.77 26.77 -34.76
C LEU A 38 14.93 28.29 -34.95
N VAL A 39 15.26 29.02 -33.88
CA VAL A 39 15.48 30.47 -33.91
C VAL A 39 16.72 30.84 -34.75
N ASP A 40 17.77 30.03 -34.66
CA ASP A 40 19.00 30.24 -35.41
C ASP A 40 18.75 30.08 -36.91
N ILE A 41 18.12 28.98 -37.32
CA ILE A 41 17.78 28.73 -38.73
C ILE A 41 16.80 29.77 -39.27
N ALA A 42 15.84 30.22 -38.45
CA ALA A 42 14.92 31.28 -38.83
C ALA A 42 15.63 32.60 -39.15
N SER A 43 16.75 32.88 -38.46
CA SER A 43 17.53 34.11 -38.67
C SER A 43 18.29 34.12 -40.00
N PHE A 44 18.53 32.95 -40.62
CA PHE A 44 19.20 32.81 -41.92
C PHE A 44 18.23 32.60 -43.10
N GLY A 45 16.92 32.80 -42.89
CA GLY A 45 15.92 32.74 -43.97
C GLY A 45 15.24 31.40 -44.19
N PHE A 46 15.02 30.62 -43.12
CA PHE A 46 14.26 29.35 -43.04
C PHE A 46 13.84 28.71 -44.39
N LEU A 47 14.65 27.76 -44.86
CA LEU A 47 14.31 26.84 -45.94
C LEU A 47 14.39 25.42 -45.40
N ALA A 48 13.25 24.85 -44.99
CA ALA A 48 13.17 23.44 -44.59
C ALA A 48 12.56 22.62 -45.74
N PRO A 49 13.37 21.83 -46.48
CA PRO A 49 12.87 21.02 -47.59
C PRO A 49 11.79 20.04 -47.11
N GLY A 50 10.69 19.93 -47.86
CA GLY A 50 9.61 18.99 -47.57
C GLY A 50 8.52 19.50 -46.60
N LEU A 51 8.62 20.74 -46.09
CA LEU A 51 7.51 21.39 -45.40
C LEU A 51 6.55 22.07 -46.41
N GLY A 52 5.25 21.84 -46.22
CA GLY A 52 4.22 22.53 -46.99
C GLY A 52 3.99 23.96 -46.52
N ALA A 53 3.37 24.79 -47.35
CA ALA A 53 3.11 26.21 -47.07
C ALA A 53 2.41 26.44 -45.71
N GLY A 54 1.42 25.60 -45.36
CA GLY A 54 0.74 25.69 -44.07
C GLY A 54 1.64 25.44 -42.87
N SER A 55 2.55 24.45 -42.95
CA SER A 55 3.54 24.18 -41.89
C SER A 55 4.54 25.32 -41.73
N ILE A 56 4.97 25.92 -42.86
CA ILE A 56 5.87 27.08 -42.84
C ILE A 56 5.17 28.29 -42.20
N ALA A 57 3.90 28.54 -42.56
CA ALA A 57 3.11 29.62 -41.97
C ALA A 57 2.93 29.44 -40.46
N GLU A 58 2.63 28.22 -40.00
CA GLU A 58 2.50 27.90 -38.57
C GLU A 58 3.80 28.16 -37.80
N ILE A 59 4.95 27.72 -38.34
CA ILE A 59 6.28 27.93 -37.76
C ILE A 59 6.59 29.44 -37.69
N ARG A 60 6.29 30.20 -38.75
CA ARG A 60 6.49 31.65 -38.77
C ARG A 60 5.66 32.34 -37.68
N GLN A 61 4.40 31.94 -37.52
CA GLN A 61 3.53 32.46 -36.46
C GLN A 61 4.09 32.10 -35.06
N VAL A 62 4.66 30.90 -34.89
CA VAL A 62 5.29 30.49 -33.62
C VAL A 62 6.46 31.42 -33.30
N LEU A 63 7.35 31.65 -34.26
CA LEU A 63 8.52 32.51 -34.10
C LEU A 63 8.12 33.96 -33.79
N GLN A 64 7.09 34.49 -34.45
CA GLN A 64 6.55 35.82 -34.17
C GLN A 64 6.03 35.92 -32.73
N SER A 65 5.23 34.95 -32.29
CA SER A 65 4.72 34.88 -30.92
C SER A 65 5.83 34.75 -29.89
N LEU A 66 6.87 33.95 -30.15
CA LEU A 66 8.04 33.82 -29.26
C LEU A 66 8.78 35.15 -29.10
N VAL A 67 9.02 35.87 -30.20
CA VAL A 67 9.70 37.17 -30.16
C VAL A 67 8.86 38.21 -29.40
N ALA A 68 7.54 38.21 -29.59
CA ALA A 68 6.63 39.11 -28.87
C ALA A 68 6.53 38.78 -27.38
N ALA A 69 6.68 37.52 -27.00
CA ALA A 69 6.62 37.03 -25.63
C ALA A 69 7.96 37.11 -24.87
N ARG A 70 9.04 37.49 -25.55
CA ARG A 70 10.37 37.60 -24.94
C ARG A 70 10.47 38.80 -24.00
N GLU A 71 11.08 38.59 -22.85
CA GLU A 71 11.43 39.62 -21.87
C GLU A 71 12.82 40.21 -22.15
N ASP A 72 13.20 41.26 -21.42
CA ASP A 72 14.47 41.98 -21.63
C ASP A 72 15.69 41.13 -21.27
N ASP A 73 15.55 40.18 -20.34
CA ASP A 73 16.60 39.23 -19.95
C ASP A 73 16.68 37.99 -20.87
N GLY A 74 15.86 37.96 -21.92
CA GLY A 74 15.81 36.87 -22.88
C GLY A 74 14.94 35.67 -22.48
N ARG A 75 14.33 35.68 -21.29
CA ARG A 75 13.31 34.67 -20.93
C ARG A 75 12.04 34.87 -21.75
N VAL A 76 11.21 33.83 -21.82
CA VAL A 76 9.93 33.86 -22.54
C VAL A 76 8.80 33.82 -21.53
N ASP A 77 7.93 34.82 -21.57
CA ASP A 77 6.63 34.76 -20.90
C ASP A 77 5.72 33.81 -21.66
N TRP A 78 5.73 32.54 -21.24
CA TRP A 78 4.93 31.48 -21.85
C TRP A 78 3.42 31.70 -21.74
N LEU A 79 2.95 32.52 -20.79
CA LEU A 79 1.54 32.92 -20.74
C LEU A 79 1.24 33.93 -21.85
N LYS A 80 2.07 34.97 -21.99
CA LYS A 80 1.96 35.95 -23.09
C LYS A 80 2.07 35.28 -24.46
N TYR A 81 2.98 34.32 -24.61
CA TYR A 81 3.09 33.47 -25.80
C TYR A 81 1.76 32.78 -26.09
N SER A 82 1.21 32.04 -25.12
CA SER A 82 -0.02 31.26 -25.30
C SER A 82 -1.25 32.14 -25.58
N ILE A 83 -1.34 33.32 -24.96
CA ILE A 83 -2.39 34.31 -25.23
C ILE A 83 -2.29 34.82 -26.69
N SER A 84 -1.08 35.16 -27.15
CA SER A 84 -0.87 35.64 -28.54
C SER A 84 -1.24 34.58 -29.59
N ARG A 85 -1.13 33.31 -29.20
CA ARG A 85 -1.50 32.14 -30.01
C ARG A 85 -2.97 31.74 -29.88
N GLN A 86 -3.74 32.47 -29.05
CA GLN A 86 -5.17 32.23 -28.79
C GLN A 86 -5.47 30.84 -28.20
N PHE A 87 -4.54 30.30 -27.41
CA PHE A 87 -4.78 29.04 -26.70
C PHE A 87 -5.67 29.25 -25.46
N LEU A 88 -6.43 28.22 -25.10
CA LEU A 88 -7.23 28.21 -23.89
C LEU A 88 -6.32 28.19 -22.65
N ILE A 89 -6.30 29.26 -21.87
CA ILE A 89 -5.50 29.33 -20.64
C ILE A 89 -6.25 28.64 -19.49
N LEU A 90 -5.59 27.71 -18.81
CA LEU A 90 -6.18 26.88 -17.76
C LEU A 90 -5.45 27.01 -16.41
N PRO A 91 -6.13 27.48 -15.35
CA PRO A 91 -7.41 28.20 -15.38
C PRO A 91 -7.30 29.56 -16.07
N GLU A 92 -8.44 30.08 -16.49
CA GLU A 92 -8.55 31.40 -17.11
C GLU A 92 -8.04 32.51 -16.17
N ARG A 93 -8.50 32.46 -14.91
CA ARG A 93 -8.06 33.36 -13.84
C ARG A 93 -6.76 32.90 -13.21
N GLU A 94 -6.01 33.85 -12.66
CA GLU A 94 -4.77 33.57 -11.96
C GLU A 94 -4.99 32.72 -10.68
N CYS A 95 -4.04 31.83 -10.40
CA CYS A 95 -4.10 30.90 -9.26
C CYS A 95 -3.40 31.42 -7.99
N ALA A 96 -3.01 32.70 -7.93
CA ALA A 96 -2.33 33.25 -6.77
C ALA A 96 -3.16 32.97 -5.50
N GLY A 97 -2.57 32.28 -4.54
CA GLY A 97 -3.22 31.91 -3.28
C GLY A 97 -4.19 30.73 -3.34
N PHE A 98 -4.21 29.92 -4.40
CA PHE A 98 -5.00 28.69 -4.38
C PHE A 98 -4.48 27.75 -3.28
N SER A 99 -5.36 27.39 -2.35
CA SER A 99 -5.07 26.31 -1.41
C SER A 99 -4.99 24.97 -2.15
N GLY A 100 -4.27 24.01 -1.58
CA GLY A 100 -4.22 22.65 -2.13
C GLY A 100 -5.59 22.02 -2.33
N LEU A 101 -6.52 22.25 -1.41
CA LEU A 101 -7.89 21.76 -1.52
C LEU A 101 -8.61 22.36 -2.74
N ARG A 102 -8.41 23.65 -3.01
CA ARG A 102 -8.98 24.30 -4.20
C ARG A 102 -8.35 23.73 -5.47
N LEU A 103 -7.02 23.55 -5.50
CA LEU A 103 -6.34 22.91 -6.63
C LEU A 103 -6.89 21.51 -6.92
N MET A 104 -7.08 20.69 -5.87
CA MET A 104 -7.63 19.34 -6.02
C MET A 104 -9.03 19.34 -6.63
N ARG A 105 -9.91 20.27 -6.20
CA ARG A 105 -11.28 20.37 -6.70
C ARG A 105 -11.35 20.92 -8.13
N GLU A 106 -10.48 21.86 -8.46
CA GLU A 106 -10.47 22.50 -9.78
C GLU A 106 -9.79 21.64 -10.84
N PHE A 107 -8.78 20.86 -10.49
CA PHE A 107 -7.96 20.15 -11.47
C PHE A 107 -8.74 19.20 -12.40
N PRO A 108 -9.72 18.39 -11.93
CA PRO A 108 -10.57 17.61 -12.81
C PRO A 108 -11.36 18.46 -13.81
N ARG A 109 -11.87 19.63 -13.38
CA ARG A 109 -12.63 20.56 -14.23
C ARG A 109 -11.75 21.17 -15.31
N LEU A 110 -10.50 21.51 -14.96
CA LEU A 110 -9.53 22.03 -15.93
C LEU A 110 -9.18 20.97 -16.98
N CYS A 111 -9.03 19.71 -16.59
CA CYS A 111 -8.81 18.61 -17.53
C CYS A 111 -10.02 18.38 -18.45
N LEU A 112 -11.25 18.55 -17.95
CA LEU A 112 -12.46 18.53 -18.79
C LEU A 112 -12.49 19.68 -19.79
N ALA A 113 -12.08 20.89 -19.39
CA ALA A 113 -11.95 22.03 -20.31
C ALA A 113 -10.89 21.75 -21.40
N ALA A 114 -9.75 21.16 -21.02
CA ALA A 114 -8.75 20.70 -21.97
C ALA A 114 -9.32 19.64 -22.94
N ALA A 115 -10.00 18.61 -22.44
CA ALA A 115 -10.66 17.59 -23.27
C ALA A 115 -11.66 18.20 -24.27
N ARG A 116 -12.46 19.18 -23.82
CA ARG A 116 -13.39 19.92 -24.66
C ARG A 116 -12.69 20.70 -25.77
N SER A 117 -11.56 21.33 -25.48
CA SER A 117 -10.78 22.06 -26.48
C SER A 117 -10.13 21.12 -27.52
N ILE A 118 -9.79 19.89 -27.16
CA ILE A 118 -9.15 18.91 -28.05
C ILE A 118 -10.14 18.31 -29.06
N GLY A 119 -11.36 17.96 -28.63
CA GLY A 119 -12.31 17.23 -29.48
C GLY A 119 -13.78 17.43 -29.16
N GLY A 120 -14.10 18.52 -28.48
CA GLY A 120 -15.47 18.95 -28.23
C GLY A 120 -16.21 18.12 -27.18
N ARG A 121 -17.54 18.11 -27.27
CA ARG A 121 -18.43 17.51 -26.27
C ARG A 121 -18.22 16.00 -26.13
N LEU A 122 -18.02 15.28 -27.24
CA LEU A 122 -17.87 13.83 -27.22
C LEU A 122 -16.61 13.41 -26.45
N ASP A 123 -15.46 14.01 -26.75
CA ASP A 123 -14.20 13.69 -26.06
C ASP A 123 -14.25 14.11 -24.57
N THR A 124 -15.01 15.17 -24.24
CA THR A 124 -15.28 15.55 -22.84
C THR A 124 -16.04 14.47 -22.09
N VAL A 125 -17.14 13.96 -22.68
CA VAL A 125 -17.95 12.90 -22.08
C VAL A 125 -17.14 11.60 -21.93
N ILE A 126 -16.38 11.22 -22.97
CA ILE A 126 -15.51 10.04 -22.91
C ILE A 126 -14.49 10.21 -21.78
N PHE A 127 -13.83 11.36 -21.68
CA PHE A 127 -12.85 11.63 -20.63
C PHE A 127 -13.49 11.59 -19.24
N GLU A 128 -14.58 12.33 -19.01
CA GLU A 128 -15.29 12.34 -17.73
C GLU A 128 -15.66 10.93 -17.27
N GLN A 129 -16.32 10.16 -18.15
CA GLN A 129 -16.84 8.87 -17.76
C GLN A 129 -15.74 7.81 -17.60
N SER A 130 -14.76 7.79 -18.50
CA SER A 130 -13.72 6.75 -18.46
C SER A 130 -12.57 7.06 -17.50
N VAL A 131 -12.18 8.33 -17.35
CA VAL A 131 -11.05 8.75 -16.52
C VAL A 131 -11.50 9.16 -15.13
N LEU A 132 -12.48 10.06 -15.01
CA LEU A 132 -12.91 10.58 -13.70
C LEU A 132 -13.82 9.58 -12.97
N ASN A 133 -14.79 8.99 -13.68
CA ASN A 133 -15.74 8.04 -13.11
C ASN A 133 -15.28 6.57 -13.26
N ASN A 134 -14.12 6.33 -13.88
CA ASN A 134 -13.52 4.99 -14.05
C ASN A 134 -14.49 3.96 -14.68
N ILE A 135 -15.36 4.40 -15.60
CA ILE A 135 -16.28 3.51 -16.33
C ILE A 135 -15.50 2.79 -17.43
N PRO A 136 -15.55 1.44 -17.51
CA PRO A 136 -14.86 0.71 -18.56
C PRO A 136 -15.27 1.16 -19.96
N THR A 137 -14.29 1.38 -20.83
CA THR A 137 -14.47 1.82 -22.23
C THR A 137 -15.41 0.91 -23.02
N ARG A 138 -15.48 -0.38 -22.70
CA ARG A 138 -16.42 -1.34 -23.32
C ARG A 138 -17.87 -1.00 -23.00
N VAL A 139 -18.15 -0.62 -21.76
CA VAL A 139 -19.50 -0.20 -21.32
C VAL A 139 -19.86 1.11 -22.00
N LEU A 140 -18.94 2.06 -22.03
CA LEU A 140 -19.17 3.36 -22.70
C LEU A 140 -19.39 3.22 -24.21
N GLY A 141 -18.69 2.29 -24.87
CA GLY A 141 -18.92 2.02 -26.29
C GLY A 141 -20.38 1.62 -26.58
N LEU A 142 -20.95 0.76 -25.72
CA LEU A 142 -22.36 0.38 -25.82
C LEU A 142 -23.29 1.58 -25.58
N THR A 143 -23.02 2.38 -24.55
CA THR A 143 -23.84 3.56 -24.20
C THR A 143 -23.81 4.66 -25.26
N LEU A 144 -22.67 4.87 -25.92
CA LEU A 144 -22.46 5.96 -26.88
C LEU A 144 -22.62 5.52 -28.35
N GLY A 145 -22.93 4.25 -28.61
CA GLY A 145 -23.04 3.72 -29.98
C GLY A 145 -21.71 3.72 -30.74
N MET A 146 -20.59 3.50 -30.03
CA MET A 146 -19.23 3.52 -30.59
C MET A 146 -18.50 2.20 -30.32
N THR A 147 -17.53 1.87 -31.18
CA THR A 147 -16.67 0.71 -30.92
C THR A 147 -15.79 0.94 -29.69
N HIS A 148 -15.50 -0.13 -28.95
CA HIS A 148 -14.55 -0.10 -27.83
C HIS A 148 -13.20 0.53 -28.22
N GLN A 149 -12.70 0.20 -29.41
CA GLN A 149 -11.45 0.75 -29.94
C GLN A 149 -11.56 2.25 -30.21
N GLY A 150 -12.68 2.72 -30.79
CA GLY A 150 -12.91 4.14 -31.05
C GLY A 150 -12.95 4.98 -29.77
N ILE A 151 -13.60 4.49 -28.72
CA ILE A 151 -13.58 5.11 -27.39
C ILE A 151 -12.17 5.14 -26.82
N THR A 152 -11.46 4.01 -26.88
CA THR A 152 -10.10 3.88 -26.33
C THR A 152 -9.13 4.85 -27.02
N MET A 153 -9.16 4.96 -28.36
CA MET A 153 -8.30 5.88 -29.11
C MET A 153 -8.55 7.34 -28.74
N ARG A 154 -9.82 7.75 -28.59
CA ARG A 154 -10.18 9.12 -28.18
C ARG A 154 -9.73 9.42 -26.75
N ARG A 155 -9.99 8.49 -25.82
CA ARG A 155 -9.52 8.55 -24.44
C ARG A 155 -8.01 8.72 -24.37
N GLU A 156 -7.26 7.85 -25.04
CA GLU A 156 -5.78 7.88 -25.06
C GLU A 156 -5.23 9.16 -25.69
N LYS A 157 -5.86 9.67 -26.76
CA LYS A 157 -5.46 10.95 -27.37
C LYS A 157 -5.54 12.10 -26.35
N VAL A 158 -6.68 12.24 -25.66
CA VAL A 158 -6.87 13.29 -24.65
C VAL A 158 -5.91 13.12 -23.48
N LEU A 159 -5.80 11.89 -22.94
CA LEU A 159 -4.90 11.58 -21.84
C LEU A 159 -3.44 11.88 -22.18
N LYS A 160 -2.97 11.48 -23.37
CA LYS A 160 -1.61 11.76 -23.82
C LYS A 160 -1.32 13.26 -23.83
N MET A 161 -2.22 14.07 -24.39
CA MET A 161 -2.04 15.52 -24.48
C MET A 161 -2.06 16.19 -23.10
N VAL A 162 -3.01 15.81 -22.23
CA VAL A 162 -3.08 16.35 -20.87
C VAL A 162 -1.85 15.92 -20.05
N ARG A 163 -1.46 14.65 -20.13
CA ARG A 163 -0.31 14.09 -19.42
C ARG A 163 0.99 14.79 -19.84
N GLY A 164 1.23 14.93 -21.14
CA GLY A 164 2.42 15.61 -21.69
C GLY A 164 2.49 17.08 -21.24
N ALA A 165 1.38 17.83 -21.37
CA ALA A 165 1.32 19.23 -20.96
C ALA A 165 1.58 19.40 -19.46
N VAL A 166 0.95 18.57 -18.63
CA VAL A 166 1.04 18.68 -17.17
C VAL A 166 2.41 18.24 -16.65
N LEU A 167 2.94 17.12 -17.13
CA LEU A 167 4.13 16.51 -16.54
C LEU A 167 5.43 16.93 -17.21
N ASP A 168 5.41 17.21 -18.51
CA ASP A 168 6.61 17.35 -19.34
C ASP A 168 6.69 18.69 -20.10
N ASP A 169 5.72 19.60 -19.87
CA ASP A 169 5.53 20.82 -20.66
C ASP A 169 5.43 20.53 -22.18
N GLU A 170 4.96 19.34 -22.55
CA GLU A 170 4.78 18.94 -23.94
C GLU A 170 3.38 19.37 -24.41
N TYR A 171 3.33 20.45 -25.17
CA TYR A 171 2.10 21.05 -25.69
C TYR A 171 1.87 20.76 -27.17
N GLN A 172 2.54 19.77 -27.76
CA GLN A 172 2.38 19.42 -29.17
C GLN A 172 0.88 19.24 -29.52
N SER A 173 0.40 20.03 -30.49
CA SER A 173 -1.01 20.06 -30.93
C SER A 173 -2.05 20.38 -29.83
N CYS A 174 -1.63 20.84 -28.64
CA CYS A 174 -2.54 21.23 -27.57
C CYS A 174 -3.20 22.58 -27.90
N PRO A 175 -4.53 22.68 -27.85
CA PRO A 175 -5.23 23.97 -28.00
C PRO A 175 -5.39 24.72 -26.67
N PHE A 176 -4.60 24.37 -25.65
CA PHE A 176 -4.69 24.91 -24.29
C PHE A 176 -3.31 24.99 -23.65
N PHE A 177 -3.19 25.81 -22.60
CA PHE A 177 -1.98 25.98 -21.81
C PHE A 177 -2.32 25.93 -20.31
N PHE A 178 -1.62 25.09 -19.54
CA PHE A 178 -1.81 25.05 -18.08
C PHE A 178 -0.89 26.05 -17.38
N ARG A 179 -1.45 26.84 -16.46
CA ARG A 179 -0.65 27.71 -15.60
C ARG A 179 0.22 26.88 -14.64
N GLN A 180 1.44 27.35 -14.40
CA GLN A 180 2.45 26.67 -13.59
C GLN A 180 1.99 26.25 -12.17
N PRO A 181 1.19 27.06 -11.43
CA PRO A 181 0.71 26.66 -10.10
C PRO A 181 -0.14 25.38 -10.09
N ILE A 182 -0.80 25.04 -11.20
CA ILE A 182 -1.61 23.80 -11.31
C ILE A 182 -0.72 22.57 -11.47
N VAL A 183 0.33 22.68 -12.27
CA VAL A 183 1.14 21.54 -12.71
C VAL A 183 2.32 21.26 -11.79
N THR A 184 2.81 22.28 -11.07
CA THR A 184 3.96 22.16 -10.18
C THR A 184 3.79 21.07 -9.10
N PRO A 185 2.64 20.96 -8.39
CA PRO A 185 2.43 19.87 -7.43
C PRO A 185 2.48 18.49 -8.07
N LEU A 186 1.96 18.32 -9.29
CA LEU A 186 1.94 17.05 -10.00
C LEU A 186 3.35 16.58 -10.39
N ARG A 187 4.21 17.50 -10.82
CA ARG A 187 5.62 17.22 -11.11
C ARG A 187 6.38 16.83 -9.85
N LYS A 188 6.22 17.60 -8.76
CA LYS A 188 6.79 17.25 -7.44
C LYS A 188 6.32 15.87 -6.97
N MET A 189 5.04 15.54 -7.17
CA MET A 189 4.51 14.22 -6.85
C MET A 189 5.18 13.13 -7.68
N ARG A 190 5.28 13.32 -9.01
CA ARG A 190 5.94 12.38 -9.91
C ARG A 190 7.38 12.12 -9.50
N ASP A 191 8.14 13.15 -9.14
CA ASP A 191 9.55 13.02 -8.76
C ASP A 191 9.71 12.30 -7.41
N SER A 192 8.84 12.62 -6.45
CA SER A 192 8.73 11.90 -5.17
C SER A 192 8.40 10.42 -5.36
N LEU A 193 7.53 10.09 -6.32
CA LEU A 193 7.20 8.70 -6.65
C LEU A 193 8.34 8.00 -7.38
N ARG A 194 9.00 8.67 -8.34
CA ARG A 194 10.15 8.12 -9.09
C ARG A 194 11.33 7.80 -8.18
N SER A 195 11.65 8.68 -7.23
CA SER A 195 12.74 8.47 -6.26
C SER A 195 12.53 7.24 -5.36
N ARG A 196 11.27 6.80 -5.18
CA ARG A 196 10.94 5.56 -4.46
C ARG A 196 11.07 4.29 -5.31
N GLY A 197 11.24 4.43 -6.63
CA GLY A 197 11.35 3.33 -7.58
C GLY A 197 10.01 2.77 -8.07
N LYS A 198 10.07 1.69 -8.86
CA LYS A 198 8.91 1.06 -9.52
C LYS A 198 8.04 0.19 -8.60
N GLY A 199 8.13 0.42 -7.30
CA GLY A 199 7.50 -0.40 -6.28
C GLY A 199 5.98 -0.20 -6.17
N ALA A 200 5.30 -1.20 -5.59
CA ALA A 200 3.91 -1.14 -5.19
C ALA A 200 3.80 -0.32 -3.91
N LEU A 201 2.74 0.49 -3.83
CA LEU A 201 2.42 1.33 -2.70
C LEU A 201 1.12 0.85 -2.07
N ALA A 202 1.06 0.84 -0.74
CA ALA A 202 -0.25 0.74 -0.09
C ALA A 202 -1.08 1.98 -0.43
N HIS A 203 -2.39 1.83 -0.66
CA HIS A 203 -3.25 2.97 -1.00
C HIS A 203 -3.23 4.08 0.06
N GLN A 204 -3.05 3.74 1.34
CA GLN A 204 -2.88 4.73 2.41
C GLN A 204 -1.55 5.50 2.32
N GLU A 205 -0.49 4.88 1.82
CA GLU A 205 0.78 5.57 1.55
C GLU A 205 0.61 6.54 0.38
N TRP A 206 -0.06 6.09 -0.68
CA TRP A 206 -0.43 6.95 -1.81
C TRP A 206 -1.22 8.18 -1.33
N LYS A 207 -2.30 7.99 -0.55
CA LYS A 207 -3.06 9.11 0.02
C LYS A 207 -2.19 10.03 0.86
N ARG A 208 -1.24 9.51 1.65
CA ARG A 208 -0.29 10.33 2.42
C ARG A 208 0.65 11.16 1.53
N ILE A 209 1.10 10.62 0.40
CA ILE A 209 1.90 11.34 -0.59
C ILE A 209 1.07 12.47 -1.22
N VAL A 210 -0.18 12.18 -1.62
CA VAL A 210 -1.11 13.20 -2.15
C VAL A 210 -1.37 14.30 -1.10
N MET A 211 -1.76 13.92 0.11
CA MET A 211 -2.03 14.87 1.21
C MET A 211 -0.83 15.79 1.49
N ARG A 212 0.38 15.23 1.52
CA ARG A 212 1.60 16.03 1.72
C ARG A 212 1.89 16.95 0.55
N THR A 213 1.73 16.47 -0.68
CA THR A 213 2.10 17.23 -1.88
C THR A 213 1.15 18.40 -2.11
N TRP A 214 -0.14 18.22 -1.81
CA TRP A 214 -1.14 19.29 -1.88
C TRP A 214 -1.35 20.00 -0.54
N GLN A 215 -0.70 19.61 0.56
CA GLN A 215 -0.90 20.22 1.88
C GLN A 215 -2.38 20.21 2.32
N VAL A 216 -3.03 19.06 2.19
CA VAL A 216 -4.43 18.85 2.60
C VAL A 216 -4.54 17.76 3.66
N SER A 217 -5.60 17.82 4.48
CA SER A 217 -5.83 16.86 5.57
C SER A 217 -6.48 15.55 5.14
N SER A 218 -7.17 15.52 3.99
CA SER A 218 -7.80 14.32 3.44
C SER A 218 -7.87 14.35 1.91
N VAL A 219 -8.05 13.17 1.31
CA VAL A 219 -8.25 12.95 -0.13
C VAL A 219 -9.47 12.06 -0.28
N ASP A 220 -10.63 12.70 -0.30
CA ASP A 220 -11.94 12.04 -0.38
C ASP A 220 -12.60 12.21 -1.76
N ASP A 221 -11.97 13.01 -2.63
CA ASP A 221 -12.42 13.20 -4.02
C ASP A 221 -11.90 12.04 -4.90
N VAL A 222 -12.81 11.11 -5.20
CA VAL A 222 -12.53 9.92 -6.01
C VAL A 222 -12.19 10.29 -7.45
N GLN A 223 -12.81 11.34 -8.02
CA GLN A 223 -12.55 11.76 -9.40
C GLN A 223 -11.13 12.33 -9.53
N PHE A 224 -10.72 13.15 -8.56
CA PHE A 224 -9.35 13.65 -8.49
C PHE A 224 -8.35 12.50 -8.35
N GLU A 225 -8.61 11.53 -7.47
CA GLU A 225 -7.71 10.39 -7.27
C GLU A 225 -7.58 9.51 -8.53
N ASN A 226 -8.69 9.23 -9.22
CA ASN A 226 -8.69 8.50 -10.49
C ASN A 226 -7.90 9.25 -11.57
N LEU A 227 -8.08 10.57 -11.68
CA LEU A 227 -7.32 11.40 -12.60
C LEU A 227 -5.82 11.37 -12.30
N LEU A 228 -5.42 11.37 -11.03
CA LEU A 228 -4.01 11.26 -10.65
C LEU A 228 -3.41 9.92 -11.07
N PHE A 229 -4.14 8.81 -10.91
CA PHE A 229 -3.69 7.51 -11.39
C PHE A 229 -3.43 7.54 -12.89
N GLU A 230 -4.36 8.08 -13.65
CA GLU A 230 -4.29 8.18 -15.10
C GLU A 230 -3.19 9.14 -15.57
N ILE A 231 -2.98 10.29 -14.92
CA ILE A 231 -1.90 11.20 -15.32
C ILE A 231 -0.53 10.63 -14.94
N LEU A 232 -0.37 10.07 -13.75
CA LEU A 232 0.92 9.61 -13.26
C LEU A 232 1.30 8.20 -13.74
N GLY A 233 0.41 7.51 -14.47
CA GLY A 233 0.67 6.16 -14.99
C GLY A 233 0.66 5.12 -13.87
N TYR A 234 -0.33 5.18 -12.99
CA TYR A 234 -0.57 4.23 -11.91
C TYR A 234 -1.96 3.62 -12.04
N GLN A 235 -2.17 2.49 -11.38
CA GLN A 235 -3.46 1.82 -11.29
C GLN A 235 -3.69 1.31 -9.87
N LEU A 236 -4.95 1.35 -9.45
CA LEU A 236 -5.40 0.80 -8.18
C LEU A 236 -5.75 -0.68 -8.37
N VAL A 237 -5.10 -1.55 -7.60
CA VAL A 237 -5.34 -2.98 -7.59
C VAL A 237 -5.95 -3.38 -6.26
N HIS A 238 -7.11 -4.02 -6.32
CA HIS A 238 -7.73 -4.65 -5.17
C HIS A 238 -7.21 -6.09 -5.04
N PRO A 239 -6.60 -6.46 -3.90
CA PRO A 239 -6.24 -7.84 -3.65
C PRO A 239 -7.52 -8.66 -3.48
N VAL A 240 -7.55 -9.87 -4.04
CA VAL A 240 -8.61 -10.85 -3.79
C VAL A 240 -8.23 -11.65 -2.53
N PRO A 241 -9.14 -11.85 -1.54
CA PRO A 241 -10.54 -11.44 -1.44
C PRO A 241 -10.74 -9.97 -0.94
N PRO A 242 -11.95 -9.38 -1.10
CA PRO A 242 -12.25 -7.93 -1.02
C PRO A 242 -12.00 -7.24 0.34
N GLN A 243 -11.65 -7.98 1.40
CA GLN A 243 -11.38 -7.43 2.73
C GLN A 243 -9.97 -6.80 2.86
N ARG A 244 -9.21 -6.74 1.77
CA ARG A 244 -7.82 -6.25 1.76
C ARG A 244 -7.75 -4.83 1.24
N LYS A 245 -6.82 -4.05 1.78
CA LYS A 245 -6.60 -2.67 1.34
C LYS A 245 -6.03 -2.68 -0.07
N ALA A 246 -6.50 -1.75 -0.89
CA ALA A 246 -6.00 -1.58 -2.24
C ALA A 246 -4.51 -1.19 -2.24
N ILE A 247 -3.85 -1.48 -3.36
CA ILE A 247 -2.49 -1.04 -3.65
C ILE A 247 -2.46 -0.25 -4.93
N VAL A 248 -1.48 0.63 -5.01
CA VAL A 248 -1.21 1.43 -6.18
C VAL A 248 0.07 0.87 -6.81
N ILE A 249 0.02 0.53 -8.09
CA ILE A 249 1.16 0.06 -8.86
C ILE A 249 1.29 0.85 -10.16
N LEU A 250 2.49 0.87 -10.73
CA LEU A 250 2.68 1.45 -12.06
C LEU A 250 1.83 0.71 -13.11
N GLU A 251 1.31 1.48 -14.04
CA GLU A 251 0.64 0.98 -15.23
C GLU A 251 1.59 0.06 -16.02
N GLY A 252 1.04 -1.01 -16.61
CA GLY A 252 1.82 -2.03 -17.33
C GLY A 252 2.50 -3.08 -16.44
N ARG A 253 2.59 -2.87 -15.11
CA ARG A 253 3.07 -3.93 -14.21
C ARG A 253 2.06 -5.08 -14.12
N LYS A 254 2.55 -6.32 -14.24
CA LYS A 254 1.73 -7.52 -14.10
C LYS A 254 1.09 -7.61 -12.71
N VAL A 255 -0.23 -7.65 -12.69
CA VAL A 255 -1.05 -7.69 -11.45
C VAL A 255 -1.05 -9.08 -10.80
N GLU A 256 -1.03 -10.14 -11.59
CA GLU A 256 -1.20 -11.52 -11.09
C GLU A 256 -0.08 -12.02 -10.18
N PRO A 257 1.22 -11.84 -10.49
CA PRO A 257 2.29 -12.24 -9.56
C PRO A 257 2.17 -11.54 -8.21
N LEU A 258 1.76 -10.28 -8.23
CA LEU A 258 1.54 -9.48 -7.04
C LEU A 258 0.36 -10.02 -6.23
N ARG A 259 -0.78 -10.33 -6.88
CA ARG A 259 -1.94 -10.99 -6.24
C ARG A 259 -1.57 -12.33 -5.60
N ARG A 260 -0.79 -13.18 -6.27
CA ARG A 260 -0.33 -14.45 -5.70
C ARG A 260 0.59 -14.22 -4.50
N ALA A 261 1.52 -13.29 -4.60
CA ALA A 261 2.37 -12.88 -3.47
C ALA A 261 1.54 -12.41 -2.26
N PHE A 262 0.44 -11.67 -2.48
CA PHE A 262 -0.50 -11.30 -1.41
C PHE A 262 -1.14 -12.52 -0.73
N VAL A 263 -1.66 -13.46 -1.52
CA VAL A 263 -2.30 -14.67 -1.00
C VAL A 263 -1.30 -15.53 -0.24
N ARG A 264 -0.09 -15.70 -0.76
CA ARG A 264 0.98 -16.46 -0.11
C ARG A 264 1.45 -15.79 1.18
N ALA A 265 1.73 -14.48 1.17
CA ALA A 265 2.12 -13.74 2.37
C ALA A 265 1.08 -13.88 3.49
N ALA A 266 -0.21 -13.79 3.13
CA ALA A 266 -1.31 -14.03 4.06
C ALA A 266 -1.31 -15.44 4.65
N ARG A 267 -1.10 -16.47 3.82
CA ARG A 267 -1.04 -17.87 4.25
C ARG A 267 0.14 -18.12 5.17
N LEU A 268 1.31 -17.58 4.83
CA LEU A 268 2.53 -17.69 5.62
C LEU A 268 2.32 -17.14 7.03
N MET A 269 1.82 -15.90 7.15
CA MET A 269 1.61 -15.26 8.46
C MET A 269 0.51 -15.93 9.29
N LYS A 270 -0.55 -16.44 8.65
CA LYS A 270 -1.65 -17.11 9.36
C LYS A 270 -1.34 -18.55 9.77
N GLY A 271 -0.29 -19.16 9.24
CA GLY A 271 0.04 -20.58 9.46
C GLY A 271 1.48 -20.83 9.82
N GLU A 272 2.41 -20.65 8.88
CA GLU A 272 3.82 -21.04 9.04
C GLU A 272 4.57 -20.12 10.03
N PHE A 273 4.35 -18.81 9.94
CA PHE A 273 5.06 -17.78 10.72
C PHE A 273 4.16 -17.09 11.76
N ARG A 274 3.47 -17.87 12.58
CA ARG A 274 2.52 -17.39 13.62
C ARG A 274 3.14 -16.45 14.66
N ARG A 275 4.44 -16.64 14.95
CA ARG A 275 5.20 -15.81 15.91
C ARG A 275 5.73 -14.51 15.29
N GLY A 276 5.75 -14.42 13.96
CA GLY A 276 6.25 -13.28 13.21
C GLY A 276 7.11 -13.70 12.04
N ILE A 277 7.08 -12.87 11.00
CA ILE A 277 7.95 -12.97 9.83
C ILE A 277 8.64 -11.63 9.63
N SER A 278 9.96 -11.65 9.45
CA SER A 278 10.71 -10.45 9.07
C SER A 278 10.50 -10.11 7.59
N VAL A 279 10.84 -8.88 7.21
CA VAL A 279 10.84 -8.45 5.79
C VAL A 279 11.69 -9.38 4.92
N LYS A 280 12.89 -9.75 5.42
CA LYS A 280 13.82 -10.62 4.70
C LYS A 280 13.23 -12.02 4.52
N GLN A 281 12.75 -12.64 5.59
CA GLN A 281 12.14 -13.98 5.53
C GLN A 281 10.92 -14.03 4.61
N LEU A 282 10.06 -13.00 4.64
CA LEU A 282 8.91 -12.96 3.74
C LEU A 282 9.36 -12.85 2.28
N GLN A 283 10.37 -12.02 2.00
CA GLN A 283 10.92 -11.90 0.65
C GLN A 283 11.50 -13.23 0.16
N ASP A 284 12.28 -13.91 0.99
CA ASP A 284 12.91 -15.20 0.67
C ASP A 284 11.85 -16.28 0.41
N GLU A 285 10.82 -16.36 1.25
CA GLU A 285 9.70 -17.30 1.06
C GLU A 285 8.89 -17.02 -0.20
N LEU A 286 8.61 -15.74 -0.50
CA LEU A 286 7.90 -15.37 -1.71
C LEU A 286 8.71 -15.70 -2.96
N ARG A 287 10.02 -15.40 -2.96
CA ARG A 287 10.94 -15.74 -4.07
C ARG A 287 11.00 -17.23 -4.32
N ARG A 288 11.04 -18.03 -3.25
CA ARG A 288 11.04 -19.49 -3.35
C ARG A 288 9.81 -20.06 -4.05
N THR A 289 8.63 -19.44 -3.87
CA THR A 289 7.36 -19.97 -4.40
C THR A 289 6.89 -19.31 -5.70
N GLU A 290 7.19 -18.03 -5.90
CA GLU A 290 6.64 -17.22 -7.01
C GLU A 290 7.72 -16.75 -8.00
N GLY A 291 9.00 -17.08 -7.75
CA GLY A 291 10.14 -16.77 -8.62
C GLY A 291 10.56 -15.30 -8.63
N GLU A 292 11.08 -14.82 -9.77
CA GLU A 292 11.62 -13.46 -9.91
C GLU A 292 10.55 -12.37 -10.04
N SER A 293 9.29 -12.73 -10.28
CA SER A 293 8.17 -11.78 -10.43
C SER A 293 7.65 -11.22 -9.09
N VAL A 294 8.38 -11.46 -7.99
CA VAL A 294 8.01 -11.11 -6.62
C VAL A 294 8.31 -9.66 -6.31
N PRO A 295 7.52 -9.00 -5.45
CA PRO A 295 7.82 -7.65 -5.02
C PRO A 295 9.21 -7.54 -4.39
N GLY A 296 9.96 -6.51 -4.79
CA GLY A 296 11.28 -6.22 -4.25
C GLY A 296 11.23 -5.90 -2.76
N ARG A 297 12.40 -5.90 -2.11
CA ARG A 297 12.53 -5.68 -0.66
C ARG A 297 11.85 -4.38 -0.18
N ALA A 298 11.96 -3.31 -0.97
CA ALA A 298 11.34 -2.01 -0.69
C ALA A 298 9.80 -2.04 -0.73
N GLU A 299 9.22 -3.04 -1.38
CA GLU A 299 7.77 -3.18 -1.58
C GLU A 299 7.13 -4.06 -0.49
N ILE A 300 7.91 -4.88 0.20
CA ILE A 300 7.42 -5.77 1.25
C ILE A 300 6.69 -5.00 2.37
N PRO A 301 7.13 -3.80 2.82
CA PRO A 301 6.36 -2.99 3.77
C PRO A 301 4.99 -2.57 3.22
N SER A 302 4.91 -2.19 1.93
CA SER A 302 3.64 -1.90 1.26
C SER A 302 2.75 -3.13 1.19
N LEU A 303 3.33 -4.30 0.89
CA LEU A 303 2.59 -5.57 0.98
C LEU A 303 2.04 -5.75 2.40
N PHE A 304 2.85 -5.67 3.45
CA PHE A 304 2.34 -5.83 4.82
C PHE A 304 1.17 -4.89 5.13
N SER A 305 1.29 -3.62 4.74
CA SER A 305 0.23 -2.63 4.94
C SER A 305 -1.04 -2.89 4.12
N ALA A 306 -0.89 -3.45 2.91
CA ALA A 306 -1.99 -3.68 1.98
C ALA A 306 -2.67 -5.02 2.19
N VAL A 307 -1.91 -6.07 2.53
CA VAL A 307 -2.49 -7.36 2.89
C VAL A 307 -3.38 -7.15 4.12
N PHE A 308 -3.04 -6.24 5.05
CA PHE A 308 -3.62 -6.30 6.38
C PHE A 308 -3.71 -5.00 7.21
N PRO A 309 -4.92 -4.61 7.67
CA PRO A 309 -5.11 -3.94 8.97
C PRO A 309 -4.92 -4.89 10.19
N VAL A 310 -4.46 -6.12 9.93
CA VAL A 310 -4.47 -7.31 10.79
C VAL A 310 -3.09 -7.66 11.37
N THR A 311 -2.01 -7.02 10.93
CA THR A 311 -0.67 -7.33 11.48
C THR A 311 -0.27 -6.39 12.59
N GLU A 312 0.46 -6.89 13.57
CA GLU A 312 1.13 -6.09 14.59
C GLU A 312 2.64 -6.29 14.53
N ALA A 313 3.37 -5.29 15.02
CA ALA A 313 4.82 -5.35 15.13
C ALA A 313 5.21 -6.38 16.20
N VAL A 314 6.34 -7.04 15.98
CA VAL A 314 6.93 -7.98 16.93
C VAL A 314 8.27 -7.40 17.40
N PRO A 315 8.64 -7.57 18.68
CA PRO A 315 10.02 -7.33 19.12
C PRO A 315 11.01 -8.02 18.17
N GLY A 316 12.01 -7.28 17.67
CA GLY A 316 12.95 -7.75 16.64
C GLY A 316 12.59 -7.39 15.19
N GLY A 317 11.61 -6.52 14.96
CA GLY A 317 11.37 -5.90 13.64
C GLY A 317 10.56 -6.76 12.65
N GLY A 318 9.97 -7.86 13.13
CA GLY A 318 9.04 -8.69 12.35
C GLY A 318 7.59 -8.19 12.42
N ARG A 319 6.74 -8.84 11.63
CA ARG A 319 5.28 -8.67 11.72
C ARG A 319 4.58 -10.01 11.85
N ARG A 320 3.51 -10.06 12.63
CA ARG A 320 2.65 -11.26 12.80
C ARG A 320 1.19 -10.89 12.65
N ALA A 321 0.35 -11.86 12.34
CA ALA A 321 -1.09 -11.68 12.38
C ALA A 321 -1.58 -11.46 13.83
N ARG A 322 -2.58 -10.58 13.98
CA ARG A 322 -3.35 -10.41 15.22
C ARG A 322 -4.06 -11.71 15.55
N ILE A 323 -4.29 -11.94 16.84
CA ILE A 323 -4.94 -13.16 17.35
C ILE A 323 -6.28 -13.39 16.64
N GLY A 324 -7.14 -12.37 16.52
CA GLY A 324 -8.46 -12.48 15.89
C GLY A 324 -8.44 -12.95 14.43
N ASP A 325 -7.31 -12.85 13.74
CA ASP A 325 -7.21 -13.14 12.31
C ASP A 325 -6.54 -14.49 11.98
N LEU A 326 -6.03 -15.17 13.00
CA LEU A 326 -5.58 -16.56 12.88
C LEU A 326 -6.77 -17.47 12.57
N VAL A 327 -6.54 -18.49 11.75
CA VAL A 327 -7.59 -19.35 11.21
C VAL A 327 -8.06 -20.37 12.25
N ARG A 328 -7.12 -21.04 12.93
CA ARG A 328 -7.43 -22.11 13.88
C ARG A 328 -7.51 -21.56 15.30
N MET A 329 -8.51 -22.02 16.05
CA MET A 329 -8.64 -21.67 17.47
C MET A 329 -7.41 -22.09 18.27
N THR A 330 -6.79 -23.22 17.95
CA THR A 330 -5.56 -23.67 18.62
C THR A 330 -4.38 -22.73 18.36
N ASP A 331 -4.29 -22.09 17.20
CA ASP A 331 -3.25 -21.09 16.93
C ASP A 331 -3.49 -19.79 17.73
N GLN A 332 -4.76 -19.41 17.89
CA GLN A 332 -5.15 -18.30 18.76
C GLN A 332 -4.80 -18.58 20.22
N LEU A 333 -5.05 -19.80 20.70
CA LEU A 333 -4.79 -20.22 22.08
C LEU A 333 -3.30 -20.34 22.38
N GLU A 334 -2.49 -20.90 21.47
CA GLU A 334 -1.02 -20.87 21.59
C GLU A 334 -0.54 -19.43 21.75
N ARG A 335 -1.07 -18.54 20.92
CA ARG A 335 -0.66 -17.15 20.93
C ARG A 335 -1.02 -16.42 22.23
N ILE A 336 -2.21 -16.66 22.75
CA ILE A 336 -2.63 -16.10 24.06
C ILE A 336 -1.71 -16.61 25.16
N LEU A 337 -1.42 -17.93 25.22
CA LEU A 337 -0.52 -18.48 26.24
C LEU A 337 0.90 -17.91 26.15
N LEU A 338 1.43 -17.71 24.94
CA LEU A 338 2.74 -17.06 24.74
C LEU A 338 2.77 -15.62 25.26
N GLU A 339 1.67 -14.87 25.12
CA GLU A 339 1.57 -13.48 25.58
C GLU A 339 1.35 -13.36 27.09
N GLU A 340 0.58 -14.28 27.69
CA GLU A 340 0.41 -14.35 29.14
C GLU A 340 1.67 -14.85 29.86
N GLY A 341 2.52 -15.62 29.16
CA GLY A 341 3.80 -16.12 29.68
C GLY A 341 3.68 -17.14 30.82
N THR A 342 2.47 -17.50 31.22
CA THR A 342 2.20 -18.38 32.36
C THR A 342 1.01 -19.33 32.09
N PRO A 343 0.93 -20.48 32.77
CA PRO A 343 -0.17 -21.40 32.60
C PRO A 343 -1.52 -20.75 32.93
N THR A 344 -2.48 -20.88 32.03
CA THR A 344 -3.74 -20.11 32.11
C THR A 344 -4.94 -21.04 32.13
N HIS A 345 -5.94 -20.71 32.95
CA HIS A 345 -7.16 -21.50 33.06
C HIS A 345 -8.02 -21.41 31.78
N PHE A 346 -8.62 -22.52 31.34
CA PHE A 346 -9.38 -22.57 30.08
C PHE A 346 -10.55 -21.55 30.01
N ASN A 347 -11.18 -21.21 31.14
CA ASN A 347 -12.22 -20.17 31.19
C ASN A 347 -11.64 -18.76 30.93
N THR A 348 -10.43 -18.49 31.43
CA THR A 348 -9.74 -17.22 31.18
C THR A 348 -9.32 -17.13 29.73
N LEU A 349 -8.75 -18.21 29.18
CA LEU A 349 -8.44 -18.31 27.75
C LEU A 349 -9.68 -18.07 26.87
N ALA A 350 -10.83 -18.64 27.22
CA ALA A 350 -12.09 -18.41 26.51
C ALA A 350 -12.51 -16.92 26.55
N LYS A 351 -12.39 -16.26 27.70
CA LYS A 351 -12.67 -14.81 27.83
C LYS A 351 -11.74 -13.98 26.93
N ILE A 352 -10.43 -14.24 26.96
CA ILE A 352 -9.44 -13.53 26.13
C ILE A 352 -9.74 -13.76 24.65
N LEU A 353 -9.97 -15.01 24.26
CA LEU A 353 -10.29 -15.41 22.88
C LEU A 353 -11.54 -14.68 22.35
N ASN A 354 -12.60 -14.61 23.14
CA ASN A 354 -13.83 -13.91 22.77
C ASN A 354 -13.62 -12.40 22.63
N ARG A 355 -12.74 -11.79 23.44
CA ARG A 355 -12.38 -10.36 23.27
C ARG A 355 -11.73 -10.08 21.91
N HIS A 356 -10.86 -10.98 21.43
CA HIS A 356 -10.23 -10.84 20.11
C HIS A 356 -11.15 -11.19 18.94
N ASN A 357 -12.16 -12.03 19.16
CA ASN A 357 -13.08 -12.51 18.13
C ASN A 357 -14.46 -11.83 18.16
N LYS A 358 -14.62 -10.67 18.83
CA LYS A 358 -15.92 -9.96 18.98
C LYS A 358 -16.69 -9.79 17.66
N THR A 359 -15.98 -9.48 16.58
CA THR A 359 -16.56 -9.24 15.25
C THR A 359 -17.05 -10.51 14.56
N LYS A 360 -16.68 -11.70 15.03
CA LYS A 360 -17.08 -12.99 14.43
C LYS A 360 -18.39 -13.53 14.97
N GLY A 361 -19.00 -12.90 15.99
CA GLY A 361 -20.31 -13.27 16.53
C GLY A 361 -20.40 -14.63 17.25
N VAL A 362 -19.35 -15.45 17.24
CA VAL A 362 -19.35 -16.79 17.87
C VAL A 362 -18.64 -16.73 19.22
N LEU A 363 -19.41 -16.89 20.30
CA LEU A 363 -18.87 -17.01 21.66
C LEU A 363 -18.34 -18.43 21.91
N ARG A 364 -17.09 -18.52 22.36
CA ARG A 364 -16.45 -19.76 22.78
C ARG A 364 -16.52 -19.91 24.29
N THR A 365 -16.97 -21.07 24.75
CA THR A 365 -17.00 -21.41 26.18
C THR A 365 -15.74 -22.16 26.60
N GLY A 366 -15.54 -22.30 27.90
CA GLY A 366 -14.42 -23.08 28.45
C GLY A 366 -14.36 -24.53 27.95
N ARG A 367 -15.53 -25.16 27.71
CA ARG A 367 -15.61 -26.52 27.13
C ARG A 367 -15.00 -26.59 25.74
N HIS A 368 -15.31 -25.61 24.87
CA HIS A 368 -14.76 -25.54 23.52
C HIS A 368 -13.23 -25.38 23.54
N VAL A 369 -12.74 -24.51 24.42
CA VAL A 369 -11.29 -24.29 24.59
C VAL A 369 -10.60 -25.55 25.11
N SER A 370 -11.12 -26.17 26.17
CA SER A 370 -10.55 -27.40 26.74
C SER A 370 -10.51 -28.55 25.72
N SER A 371 -11.58 -28.72 24.94
CA SER A 371 -11.65 -29.71 23.86
C SER A 371 -10.57 -29.47 22.79
N ALA A 372 -10.39 -28.22 22.35
CA ALA A 372 -9.38 -27.89 21.35
C ALA A 372 -7.93 -28.02 21.87
N LEU A 373 -7.68 -27.67 23.13
CA LEU A 373 -6.37 -27.82 23.74
C LEU A 373 -6.00 -29.31 23.89
N SER A 374 -6.95 -30.14 24.34
CA SER A 374 -6.75 -31.59 24.47
C SER A 374 -6.46 -32.27 23.13
N GLY A 375 -7.04 -31.77 22.04
CA GLY A 375 -6.86 -32.32 20.70
C GLY A 375 -5.56 -31.91 20.00
N ASP A 376 -4.74 -31.01 20.59
CA ASP A 376 -3.56 -30.46 19.93
C ASP A 376 -2.29 -30.68 20.77
N ARG A 377 -1.32 -31.39 20.18
CA ARG A 377 -0.07 -31.83 20.83
C ARG A 377 0.83 -30.73 21.38
N ARG A 378 0.58 -29.46 21.01
CA ARG A 378 1.34 -28.30 21.50
C ARG A 378 1.03 -27.93 22.94
N PHE A 379 -0.13 -28.37 23.44
CA PHE A 379 -0.60 -28.02 24.78
C PHE A 379 -0.43 -29.19 25.73
N THR A 380 -0.31 -28.86 27.01
CA THR A 380 -0.33 -29.85 28.09
C THR A 380 -1.21 -29.32 29.22
N ALA A 381 -2.06 -30.20 29.76
CA ALA A 381 -2.89 -29.87 30.89
C ALA A 381 -2.08 -29.99 32.18
N ILE A 382 -2.20 -29.01 33.07
CA ILE A 382 -1.62 -29.09 34.41
C ILE A 382 -2.66 -29.77 35.31
N THR A 383 -2.55 -31.10 35.38
CA THR A 383 -3.39 -31.97 36.22
C THR A 383 -4.90 -31.74 36.00
N ARG A 384 -5.70 -31.77 37.07
CA ARG A 384 -7.16 -31.53 37.05
C ARG A 384 -7.53 -30.08 37.38
N SER A 385 -6.55 -29.18 37.44
CA SER A 385 -6.75 -27.77 37.83
C SER A 385 -7.48 -26.92 36.78
N GLY A 386 -7.58 -27.41 35.54
CA GLY A 386 -8.08 -26.64 34.42
C GLY A 386 -7.07 -25.63 33.84
N LEU A 387 -5.85 -25.57 34.38
CA LEU A 387 -4.74 -24.80 33.82
C LEU A 387 -4.11 -25.54 32.64
N TRP A 388 -3.73 -24.76 31.63
CA TRP A 388 -3.07 -25.25 30.43
C TRP A 388 -1.79 -24.47 30.17
N ALA A 389 -0.78 -25.19 29.69
CA ALA A 389 0.54 -24.66 29.36
C ALA A 389 0.94 -25.10 27.95
N LEU A 390 1.97 -24.44 27.41
CA LEU A 390 2.65 -24.93 26.21
C LEU A 390 3.61 -26.05 26.58
N LYS A 391 3.65 -27.11 25.77
CA LYS A 391 4.51 -28.27 25.99
C LYS A 391 6.01 -27.91 25.92
N GLU A 392 6.37 -26.82 25.25
CA GLU A 392 7.76 -26.34 25.16
C GLU A 392 8.25 -25.65 26.44
N TRP A 393 7.36 -25.29 27.37
CA TRP A 393 7.73 -24.64 28.63
C TRP A 393 8.37 -25.66 29.57
N LYS A 394 9.70 -25.63 29.66
CA LYS A 394 10.49 -26.57 30.46
C LYS A 394 10.37 -26.35 31.97
N GLU A 395 10.04 -25.14 32.39
CA GLU A 395 10.01 -24.72 33.81
C GLU A 395 8.65 -24.96 34.48
N VAL A 396 7.65 -25.41 33.73
CA VAL A 396 6.33 -25.66 34.28
C VAL A 396 6.24 -27.06 34.84
N GLU A 397 6.13 -27.16 36.17
CA GLU A 397 5.90 -28.42 36.86
C GLU A 397 4.51 -28.96 36.52
N THR A 398 4.47 -30.01 35.70
CA THR A 398 3.25 -30.65 35.20
C THR A 398 2.83 -31.88 36.01
N ARG A 399 3.75 -32.42 36.84
CA ARG A 399 3.46 -33.58 37.70
C ARG A 399 2.37 -33.26 38.71
N SER A 400 1.67 -34.28 39.20
CA SER A 400 0.68 -34.08 40.26
C SER A 400 1.36 -33.79 41.60
N VAL A 401 0.66 -33.14 42.54
CA VAL A 401 1.14 -32.95 43.93
C VAL A 401 1.55 -34.30 44.53
N VAL A 402 0.81 -35.35 44.19
CA VAL A 402 1.04 -36.73 44.62
C VAL A 402 2.35 -37.27 44.03
N ASP A 403 2.64 -37.06 42.75
CA ASP A 403 3.89 -37.54 42.15
C ASP A 403 5.11 -36.79 42.73
N ILE A 404 4.99 -35.48 42.93
CA ILE A 404 6.05 -34.67 43.56
C ILE A 404 6.27 -35.11 45.01
N ALA A 405 5.19 -35.34 45.77
CA ALA A 405 5.29 -35.85 47.15
C ALA A 405 5.97 -37.22 47.20
N ALA A 406 5.67 -38.12 46.25
CA ALA A 406 6.35 -39.41 46.17
C ALA A 406 7.84 -39.23 45.91
N ASP A 407 8.23 -38.35 44.98
CA ASP A 407 9.63 -38.11 44.67
C ASP A 407 10.38 -37.50 45.86
N ILE A 408 9.78 -36.55 46.58
CA ILE A 408 10.35 -35.97 47.81
C ILE A 408 10.56 -37.03 48.89
N LEU A 409 9.55 -37.86 49.16
CA LEU A 409 9.67 -38.94 50.17
C LEU A 409 10.72 -39.99 49.77
N ARG A 410 10.88 -40.29 48.48
CA ARG A 410 11.97 -41.19 48.01
C ARG A 410 13.34 -40.58 48.21
N GLN A 411 13.49 -39.28 47.96
CA GLN A 411 14.79 -38.59 48.08
C GLN A 411 15.24 -38.47 49.54
N GLU A 412 14.30 -38.16 50.44
CA GLU A 412 14.59 -37.92 51.86
C GLU A 412 14.66 -39.21 52.70
N SER A 413 14.32 -40.37 52.12
CA SER A 413 14.43 -41.69 52.74
C SER A 413 13.72 -41.80 54.10
N GLY A 414 12.52 -41.21 54.24
CA GLY A 414 11.74 -41.32 55.48
C GLY A 414 10.41 -40.57 55.48
N PRO A 415 9.57 -40.83 56.51
CA PRO A 415 8.28 -40.18 56.68
C PRO A 415 8.40 -38.66 56.88
N MET A 416 7.50 -37.88 56.29
CA MET A 416 7.45 -36.42 56.43
C MET A 416 6.09 -35.93 56.89
N THR A 417 6.10 -34.82 57.64
CA THR A 417 4.88 -34.11 58.02
C THR A 417 4.24 -33.41 56.81
N GLU A 418 2.93 -33.20 56.85
CA GLU A 418 2.21 -32.39 55.85
C GLU A 418 2.78 -30.97 55.72
N ALA A 419 3.31 -30.41 56.81
CA ALA A 419 3.95 -29.10 56.79
C ALA A 419 5.27 -29.11 56.01
N GLN A 420 6.13 -30.13 56.22
CA GLN A 420 7.39 -30.29 55.49
C GLN A 420 7.15 -30.57 54.00
N LEU A 421 6.18 -31.43 53.68
CA LEU A 421 5.77 -31.68 52.30
C LEU A 421 5.20 -30.42 51.66
N PHE A 422 4.39 -29.64 52.39
CA PHE A 422 3.85 -28.38 51.88
C PHE A 422 4.97 -27.41 51.51
N GLU A 423 5.95 -27.16 52.38
CA GLU A 423 7.04 -26.22 52.08
C GLU A 423 7.78 -26.62 50.78
N ARG A 424 8.18 -27.88 50.67
CA ARG A 424 8.94 -28.38 49.51
C ARG A 424 8.12 -28.45 48.23
N ILE A 425 6.83 -28.77 48.32
CA ILE A 425 5.95 -28.77 47.15
C ILE A 425 5.63 -27.33 46.74
N SER A 426 5.49 -26.41 47.70
CA SER A 426 5.17 -25.01 47.44
C SER A 426 6.27 -24.27 46.68
N THR A 427 7.54 -24.69 46.85
CA THR A 427 8.68 -24.14 46.10
C THR A 427 8.69 -24.57 44.64
N LEU A 428 8.07 -25.71 44.31
CA LEU A 428 8.00 -26.25 42.96
C LEU A 428 6.68 -25.90 42.26
N ARG A 429 5.59 -25.70 43.03
CA ARG A 429 4.26 -25.40 42.50
C ARG A 429 3.35 -24.73 43.53
N SER A 430 2.35 -24.00 43.06
CA SER A 430 1.26 -23.55 43.93
C SER A 430 0.41 -24.73 44.41
N VAL A 431 0.22 -24.84 45.73
CA VAL A 431 -0.63 -25.82 46.42
C VAL A 431 -1.19 -25.17 47.68
N SER A 432 -2.37 -25.57 48.14
CA SER A 432 -2.91 -25.14 49.44
C SER A 432 -2.44 -26.07 50.54
N ARG A 433 -2.04 -25.52 51.69
CA ARG A 433 -1.56 -26.30 52.84
C ARG A 433 -2.56 -27.38 53.26
N GLY A 434 -3.85 -27.05 53.32
CA GLY A 434 -4.90 -28.00 53.69
C GLY A 434 -5.22 -29.07 52.64
N SER A 435 -4.66 -28.97 51.43
CA SER A 435 -4.95 -29.92 50.35
C SER A 435 -4.01 -31.14 50.34
N ILE A 436 -2.83 -31.05 50.95
CA ILE A 436 -1.79 -32.10 50.94
C ILE A 436 -2.36 -33.41 51.46
N GLY A 437 -2.80 -33.46 52.73
CA GLY A 437 -3.35 -34.68 53.33
C GLY A 437 -4.52 -35.26 52.54
N SER A 438 -5.44 -34.41 52.07
CA SER A 438 -6.60 -34.85 51.28
C SER A 438 -6.25 -35.51 49.94
N LEU A 439 -5.13 -35.10 49.32
CA LEU A 439 -4.64 -35.63 48.06
C LEU A 439 -3.86 -36.94 48.27
N LEU A 440 -3.09 -37.03 49.35
CA LEU A 440 -2.29 -38.21 49.68
C LEU A 440 -3.16 -39.37 50.19
N VAL A 441 -4.16 -39.12 51.04
CA VAL A 441 -5.14 -40.12 51.50
C VAL A 441 -5.75 -40.91 50.33
N LYS A 442 -6.05 -40.21 49.23
CA LYS A 442 -6.74 -40.77 48.07
C LYS A 442 -5.82 -41.55 47.13
N ASN A 443 -4.50 -41.58 47.37
CA ASN A 443 -3.55 -42.26 46.52
C ASN A 443 -2.96 -43.50 47.22
N PRO A 444 -3.06 -44.70 46.62
CA PRO A 444 -2.66 -45.94 47.29
C PRO A 444 -1.16 -46.04 47.57
N ARG A 445 -0.32 -45.23 46.89
CA ARG A 445 1.15 -45.19 47.05
C ARG A 445 1.61 -44.70 48.44
N PHE A 446 0.72 -44.04 49.19
CA PHE A 446 1.06 -43.42 50.47
C PHE A 446 0.41 -44.16 51.63
N ARG A 447 1.10 -44.19 52.77
CA ARG A 447 0.55 -44.58 54.07
C ARG A 447 0.69 -43.42 55.04
N ARG A 448 -0.32 -43.26 55.89
CA ARG A 448 -0.29 -42.29 56.99
C ARG A 448 0.26 -43.02 58.21
N THR A 449 1.41 -42.61 58.70
CA THR A 449 2.06 -43.22 59.88
C THR A 449 1.58 -42.55 61.18
N GLU A 450 1.25 -41.26 61.13
CA GLU A 450 0.70 -40.47 62.25
C GLU A 450 -0.30 -39.40 61.75
N PRO A 451 -1.04 -38.67 62.61
CA PRO A 451 -2.09 -37.73 62.20
C PRO A 451 -1.67 -36.63 61.21
N THR A 452 -0.39 -36.37 60.98
CA THR A 452 0.04 -35.49 59.88
C THR A 452 1.27 -36.00 59.16
N VAL A 453 1.65 -37.27 59.37
CA VAL A 453 2.90 -37.83 58.88
C VAL A 453 2.60 -38.87 57.80
N TRP A 454 3.29 -38.72 56.68
CA TRP A 454 3.09 -39.47 55.45
C TRP A 454 4.39 -40.16 55.04
N ASP A 455 4.26 -41.40 54.59
CA ASP A 455 5.36 -42.21 54.07
C ASP A 455 4.92 -42.91 52.79
N LEU A 456 5.88 -43.38 52.00
CA LEU A 456 5.61 -44.27 50.89
C LEU A 456 5.36 -45.70 51.41
N LYS A 457 4.49 -46.42 50.70
CA LYS A 457 4.24 -47.84 50.97
C LYS A 457 5.28 -48.74 50.34
#